data_AF-A0A820IFQ5-F1
#
_entry.id   AF-A0A820IFQ5-F1
#
_cell.length_a   1.000
_cell.length_b   1.000
_cell.length_c   1.000
_cell.angle_alpha   90.00
_cell.angle_beta   90.00
_cell.angle_gamma   90.00
#
_symmetry.space_group_name_H-M   'P 1'
#
loop_
_entity.id
_entity.type
_entity.pdbx_description
1 polymer ?
#
loop_
_entity_poly.entity_id
_entity_poly.type
_entity_poly.pdbx_seq_one_letter_code
_entity_poly.pdbx_strand_id
1 'polypeptide(L)'
;MKRLYDICRYIKQNQNKTVNYPLSYTLRPIKWLYSTYTGPGNTFIALPVELIDNIEQNIFQLRDDIMKLEISLKQDLPKLLNGYLKERLSDLQKHWLNTKNKYINEIEQLAKLVIDFRSGRIPVQTVHSVLNTQTETLVKTMIHDLTQNLNDLTEKGHFISDLCRQQFRYLNTVEYDIDQTDNEKTIERKLVMNDQPDYILCSTDTLNKLKSEQLRQLRRDAIEKLKNNFNLRLIYADFSYCSFELKNMMILPLNK
;
A
#
# COMPACT_ATOMS: atom_id res chain seq x y z
N MET A 1 -12.22 -16.66 -16.41
CA MET A 1 -11.19 -15.81 -17.04
C MET A 1 -9.82 -16.29 -16.56
N LYS A 2 -9.02 -16.95 -17.41
CA LYS A 2 -7.72 -17.52 -16.99
C LYS A 2 -6.73 -16.37 -16.73
N ARG A 3 -6.08 -16.36 -15.58
CA ARG A 3 -5.11 -15.31 -15.21
C ARG A 3 -3.80 -15.56 -15.95
N LEU A 4 -3.01 -14.52 -16.19
CA LEU A 4 -1.68 -14.63 -16.82
C LEU A 4 -0.80 -15.68 -16.13
N TYR A 5 -0.93 -15.82 -14.81
CA TYR A 5 -0.28 -16.87 -14.02
C TYR A 5 -0.68 -18.30 -14.45
N ASP A 6 -1.96 -18.53 -14.73
CA ASP A 6 -2.46 -19.83 -15.20
C ASP A 6 -1.90 -20.16 -16.59
N ILE A 7 -1.70 -19.13 -17.42
CA ILE A 7 -1.08 -19.26 -18.75
C ILE A 7 0.41 -19.61 -18.62
N CYS A 8 1.16 -18.88 -17.79
CA CYS A 8 2.58 -19.14 -17.55
C CYS A 8 2.82 -20.53 -16.91
N ARG A 9 1.96 -20.92 -15.95
CA ARG A 9 2.01 -22.26 -15.33
C ARG A 9 1.72 -23.36 -16.34
N TYR A 10 0.72 -23.15 -17.20
CA TYR A 10 0.39 -24.07 -18.28
C TYR A 10 1.54 -24.20 -19.29
N ILE A 11 2.20 -23.10 -19.67
CA ILE A 11 3.38 -23.12 -20.54
C ILE A 11 4.50 -23.95 -19.92
N LYS A 12 4.82 -23.73 -18.64
CA LYS A 12 5.87 -24.47 -17.91
C LYS A 12 5.56 -25.96 -17.77
N GLN A 13 4.29 -26.32 -17.57
CA GLN A 13 3.83 -27.71 -17.49
C GLN A 13 3.86 -28.45 -18.84
N ASN A 14 3.84 -27.72 -19.95
CA ASN A 14 3.82 -28.29 -21.30
C ASN A 14 5.19 -28.23 -22.02
N GLN A 15 6.23 -27.67 -21.39
CA GLN A 15 7.59 -27.66 -21.95
C GLN A 15 8.17 -29.08 -22.20
N ASN A 16 7.66 -30.10 -21.50
CA ASN A 16 8.14 -31.49 -21.59
C ASN A 16 7.18 -32.46 -22.29
N LYS A 17 6.09 -31.96 -22.91
CA LYS A 17 5.13 -32.82 -23.63
C LYS A 17 5.33 -32.67 -25.13
N THR A 18 5.72 -33.78 -25.77
CA THR A 18 5.87 -34.00 -27.21
C THR A 18 4.52 -33.88 -27.93
N VAL A 19 3.98 -32.66 -28.01
CA VAL A 19 2.90 -32.29 -28.93
C VAL A 19 3.35 -31.03 -29.65
N ASN A 20 3.83 -31.22 -30.88
CA ASN A 20 4.35 -30.18 -31.75
C ASN A 20 3.21 -29.29 -32.27
N TYR A 21 2.89 -28.23 -31.52
CA TYR A 21 2.27 -27.05 -32.12
C TYR A 21 3.37 -26.26 -32.86
N PRO A 22 3.09 -25.55 -33.96
CA PRO A 22 4.09 -24.67 -34.54
C PRO A 22 4.49 -23.61 -33.50
N LEU A 23 5.71 -23.73 -32.98
CA LEU A 23 6.35 -22.78 -32.08
C LEU A 23 6.83 -21.52 -32.81
N SER A 24 6.87 -21.53 -34.14
CA SER A 24 7.26 -20.41 -34.98
C SER A 24 6.15 -20.02 -35.93
N TYR A 25 5.83 -18.72 -35.93
CA TYR A 25 4.97 -18.09 -36.93
C TYR A 25 5.84 -17.18 -37.77
N THR A 26 5.88 -17.40 -39.08
CA THR A 26 6.43 -16.41 -40.01
C THR A 26 5.30 -15.45 -40.39
N LEU A 27 5.26 -14.29 -39.73
CA LEU A 27 4.37 -13.22 -40.14
C LEU A 27 4.91 -12.59 -41.43
N ARG A 28 4.13 -12.67 -42.52
CA ARG A 28 4.42 -11.98 -43.78
C ARG A 28 3.31 -10.98 -44.09
N PRO A 29 3.64 -9.79 -44.63
CA PRO A 29 2.63 -8.83 -45.04
C PRO A 29 1.77 -9.42 -46.17
N ILE A 30 0.48 -9.07 -46.21
CA ILE A 30 -0.46 -9.53 -47.25
C ILE A 30 0.02 -9.16 -48.67
N LYS A 31 0.75 -8.04 -48.80
CA LYS A 31 1.50 -7.65 -50.01
C LYS A 31 2.37 -8.78 -50.60
N TRP A 32 2.87 -9.68 -49.77
CA TRP A 32 3.65 -10.83 -50.22
C TRP A 32 2.83 -11.82 -51.07
N LEU A 33 1.53 -11.96 -50.78
CA LEU A 33 0.60 -12.78 -51.56
C LEU A 33 0.04 -12.02 -52.77
N TYR A 34 -0.05 -10.69 -52.68
CA TYR A 34 -0.63 -9.84 -53.72
C TYR A 34 0.34 -8.75 -54.12
N SER A 35 1.16 -9.01 -55.13
CA SER A 35 2.21 -8.09 -55.62
C SER A 35 1.66 -6.77 -56.16
N THR A 36 0.38 -6.74 -56.56
CA THR A 36 -0.35 -5.55 -57.02
C THR A 36 -0.99 -4.75 -55.89
N TYR A 37 -0.89 -5.18 -54.63
CA TYR A 37 -1.43 -4.47 -53.48
C TYR A 37 -0.67 -3.15 -53.26
N THR A 38 -1.36 -2.03 -53.48
CA THR A 38 -0.84 -0.66 -53.33
C THR A 38 -1.09 -0.06 -51.95
N GLY A 39 -1.65 -0.83 -51.00
CA GLY A 39 -1.90 -0.33 -49.65
C GLY A 39 -0.60 0.03 -48.92
N PRO A 40 -0.69 0.85 -47.86
CA PRO A 40 0.48 1.34 -47.13
C PRO A 40 1.36 0.18 -46.69
N GLY A 41 2.66 0.26 -47.02
CA GLY A 41 3.64 -0.71 -46.57
C GLY A 41 3.79 -0.62 -45.06
N ASN A 42 3.46 -1.70 -44.35
CA ASN A 42 3.76 -1.78 -42.92
C ASN A 42 5.26 -1.98 -42.75
N THR A 43 5.96 -0.94 -42.30
CA THR A 43 7.34 -1.07 -41.83
C THR A 43 7.29 -1.72 -40.45
N PHE A 44 8.10 -2.77 -40.25
CA PHE A 44 8.32 -3.37 -38.95
C PHE A 44 9.79 -3.24 -38.60
N ILE A 45 10.11 -2.38 -37.63
CA ILE A 45 11.46 -2.18 -37.13
C ILE A 45 11.60 -2.99 -35.84
N ALA A 46 12.59 -3.89 -35.80
CA ALA A 46 12.91 -4.62 -34.58
C ALA A 46 13.45 -3.66 -33.51
N LEU A 47 13.00 -3.83 -32.27
CA LEU A 47 13.57 -3.11 -31.13
C LEU A 47 14.96 -3.69 -30.82
N PRO A 48 15.95 -2.83 -30.47
CA PRO A 48 17.20 -3.29 -29.90
C PRO A 48 16.95 -4.15 -28.65
N VAL A 49 17.73 -5.23 -28.48
CA VAL A 49 17.57 -6.17 -27.37
C VAL A 49 17.68 -5.48 -26.01
N GLU A 50 18.67 -4.60 -25.83
CA GLU A 50 18.87 -3.83 -24.61
C GLU A 50 17.62 -3.00 -24.22
N LEU A 51 16.90 -2.50 -25.21
CA LEU A 51 15.70 -1.71 -25.00
C LEU A 51 14.51 -2.59 -24.61
N ILE A 52 14.41 -3.79 -25.18
CA ILE A 52 13.44 -4.80 -24.80
C ILE A 52 13.66 -5.17 -23.33
N ASP A 53 14.90 -5.51 -22.97
CA ASP A 53 15.25 -5.93 -21.61
C ASP A 53 14.91 -4.85 -20.58
N ASN A 54 15.22 -3.58 -20.88
CA ASN A 54 14.90 -2.46 -19.98
C ASN A 54 13.38 -2.27 -19.80
N ILE A 55 12.62 -2.27 -20.90
CA ILE A 55 11.16 -2.15 -20.85
C ILE A 55 10.55 -3.32 -20.06
N GLU A 56 11.01 -4.55 -20.32
CA GLU A 56 10.52 -5.73 -19.63
C GLU A 56 10.81 -5.67 -18.14
N GLN A 57 12.05 -5.36 -17.74
CA GLN A 57 12.42 -5.23 -16.32
C GLN A 57 11.56 -4.19 -15.61
N ASN A 58 11.34 -3.04 -16.23
CA ASN A 58 10.52 -1.98 -15.65
C ASN A 58 9.06 -2.41 -15.48
N ILE A 59 8.45 -3.00 -16.52
CA ILE A 59 7.07 -3.49 -16.48
C ILE A 59 6.91 -4.59 -15.41
N PHE A 60 7.86 -5.53 -15.32
CA PHE A 60 7.81 -6.59 -14.32
C PHE A 60 7.93 -6.04 -12.90
N GLN A 61 8.88 -5.14 -12.67
CA GLN A 61 9.06 -4.51 -11.36
C GLN A 61 7.80 -3.75 -10.92
N LEU A 62 7.28 -2.86 -11.77
CA LEU A 62 6.06 -2.10 -11.47
C LEU A 62 4.87 -3.02 -11.22
N ARG A 63 4.72 -4.06 -12.04
CA ARG A 63 3.63 -5.03 -11.89
C ARG A 63 3.71 -5.76 -10.55
N ASP A 64 4.89 -6.22 -10.17
CA ASP A 64 5.09 -6.95 -8.91
C ASP A 64 4.81 -6.05 -7.70
N ASP A 65 5.27 -4.80 -7.72
CA ASP A 65 5.04 -3.84 -6.64
C ASP A 65 3.55 -3.48 -6.51
N ILE A 66 2.88 -3.20 -7.63
CA ILE A 66 1.43 -2.97 -7.69
C ILE A 66 0.67 -4.19 -7.15
N MET A 67 1.04 -5.41 -7.56
CA MET A 67 0.37 -6.63 -7.08
C MET A 67 0.54 -6.83 -5.57
N LYS A 68 1.75 -6.61 -5.03
CA LYS A 68 2.01 -6.70 -3.59
C LYS A 68 1.15 -5.70 -2.81
N LEU A 69 1.14 -4.44 -3.24
CA LEU A 69 0.32 -3.38 -2.63
C LEU A 69 -1.17 -3.73 -2.66
N GLU A 70 -1.67 -4.28 -3.77
CA GLU A 70 -3.08 -4.67 -3.89
C GLU A 70 -3.46 -5.76 -2.88
N ILE A 71 -2.61 -6.79 -2.73
CA ILE A 71 -2.84 -7.89 -1.79
C ILE A 71 -2.84 -7.35 -0.36
N SER A 72 -1.80 -6.61 0.02
CA SER A 72 -1.65 -6.11 1.37
C SER A 72 -2.79 -5.16 1.77
N LEU A 73 -3.23 -4.27 0.86
CA LEU A 73 -4.31 -3.32 1.15
C LEU A 73 -5.71 -3.94 1.20
N LYS A 74 -5.98 -4.94 0.35
CA LYS A 74 -7.33 -5.54 0.26
C LYS A 74 -7.52 -6.73 1.18
N GLN A 75 -6.44 -7.40 1.58
CA GLN A 75 -6.52 -8.67 2.30
C GLN A 75 -5.87 -8.59 3.67
N ASP A 76 -4.59 -8.21 3.74
CA ASP A 76 -3.81 -8.38 4.97
C ASP A 76 -4.10 -7.26 5.98
N LEU A 77 -4.03 -6.01 5.53
CA LEU A 77 -4.18 -4.83 6.38
C LEU A 77 -5.58 -4.70 6.99
N PRO A 78 -6.71 -4.91 6.26
CA PRO A 78 -8.04 -4.84 6.86
C PRO A 78 -8.25 -5.91 7.95
N LYS A 79 -7.68 -7.11 7.76
CA LYS A 79 -7.73 -8.18 8.76
C LYS A 79 -6.91 -7.82 9.99
N LEU A 80 -5.71 -7.26 9.79
CA LEU A 80 -4.82 -6.87 10.88
C LEU A 80 -5.42 -5.74 11.72
N LEU A 81 -5.98 -4.72 11.08
CA LEU A 81 -6.61 -3.59 11.76
C LEU A 81 -7.94 -3.97 12.42
N ASN A 82 -8.59 -5.06 12.01
CA ASN A 82 -9.82 -5.58 12.61
C ASN A 82 -10.91 -4.50 12.82
N GLY A 83 -11.06 -3.59 11.85
CA GLY A 83 -12.03 -2.51 11.90
C GLY A 83 -11.60 -1.25 12.66
N TYR A 84 -10.41 -1.21 13.25
CA TYR A 84 -9.80 0.04 13.74
C TYR A 84 -9.26 0.88 12.56
N LEU A 85 -9.15 2.19 12.77
CA LEU A 85 -8.53 3.12 11.82
C LEU A 85 -9.17 3.10 10.41
N LYS A 86 -10.50 2.97 10.33
CA LYS A 86 -11.24 2.85 9.05
C LYS A 86 -10.99 4.02 8.10
N GLU A 87 -10.93 5.23 8.62
CA GLU A 87 -10.66 6.43 7.82
C GLU A 87 -9.28 6.39 7.18
N ARG A 88 -8.25 6.00 7.95
CA ARG A 88 -6.88 5.85 7.44
C ARG A 88 -6.78 4.76 6.40
N LEU A 89 -7.44 3.62 6.61
CA LEU A 89 -7.51 2.56 5.62
C LEU A 89 -8.21 3.05 4.32
N SER A 90 -9.30 3.81 4.45
CA SER A 90 -10.02 4.40 3.31
C SER A 90 -9.14 5.39 2.54
N ASP A 91 -8.40 6.27 3.23
CA ASP A 91 -7.51 7.23 2.57
C ASP A 91 -6.36 6.52 1.84
N LEU A 92 -5.79 5.48 2.44
CA LEU A 92 -4.78 4.65 1.81
C LEU A 92 -5.32 3.91 0.57
N GLN A 93 -6.58 3.45 0.61
CA GLN A 93 -7.27 2.85 -0.54
C GLN A 93 -7.51 3.86 -1.66
N LYS A 94 -7.83 5.13 -1.34
CA LYS A 94 -7.95 6.20 -2.35
C LYS A 94 -6.60 6.49 -3.01
N HIS A 95 -5.53 6.60 -2.22
CA HIS A 95 -4.17 6.78 -2.75
C HIS A 95 -3.77 5.62 -3.65
N TRP A 96 -4.04 4.39 -3.23
CA TRP A 96 -3.83 3.20 -4.06
C TRP A 96 -4.56 3.27 -5.41
N LEU A 97 -5.84 3.63 -5.42
CA LEU A 97 -6.60 3.71 -6.66
C LEU A 97 -6.00 4.74 -7.63
N ASN A 98 -5.54 5.88 -7.11
CA ASN A 98 -4.83 6.89 -7.89
C ASN A 98 -3.51 6.33 -8.47
N THR A 99 -2.68 5.71 -7.63
CA THR A 99 -1.42 5.07 -8.06
C THR A 99 -1.67 4.00 -9.13
N LYS A 100 -2.68 3.15 -8.95
CA LYS A 100 -3.07 2.11 -9.90
C LYS A 100 -3.47 2.70 -11.26
N ASN A 101 -4.25 3.78 -11.27
CA ASN A 101 -4.64 4.46 -12.51
C ASN A 101 -3.43 5.07 -13.22
N LYS A 102 -2.50 5.67 -12.48
CA LYS A 102 -1.25 6.19 -13.04
C LYS A 102 -0.37 5.08 -13.63
N TYR A 103 -0.26 3.96 -12.94
CA TYR A 103 0.41 2.76 -13.45
C TYR A 103 -0.23 2.26 -14.75
N ILE A 104 -1.56 2.14 -14.82
CA ILE A 104 -2.24 1.69 -16.05
C ILE A 104 -1.94 2.63 -17.22
N ASN A 105 -2.04 3.94 -16.99
CA ASN A 105 -1.73 4.94 -18.02
C ASN A 105 -0.28 4.86 -18.47
N GLU A 106 0.67 4.60 -17.56
CA GLU A 106 2.09 4.44 -17.90
C GLU A 106 2.30 3.23 -18.81
N ILE A 107 1.70 2.08 -18.47
CA ILE A 107 1.76 0.86 -19.29
C ILE A 107 1.17 1.09 -20.68
N GLU A 108 0.04 1.81 -20.79
CA GLU A 108 -0.56 2.16 -22.07
C GLU A 108 0.32 3.08 -22.92
N GLN A 109 0.98 4.07 -22.28
CA GLN A 109 1.92 4.96 -22.96
C GLN A 109 3.14 4.19 -23.47
N LEU A 110 3.70 3.29 -22.67
CA LEU A 110 4.81 2.42 -23.08
C LEU A 110 4.42 1.52 -24.26
N ALA A 111 3.23 0.92 -24.21
CA ALA A 111 2.72 0.08 -25.29
C ALA A 111 2.56 0.87 -26.61
N LYS A 112 1.99 2.07 -26.54
CA LYS A 112 1.84 2.96 -27.70
C LYS A 112 3.20 3.34 -28.29
N LEU A 113 4.15 3.67 -27.43
CA LEU A 113 5.49 4.07 -27.81
C LEU A 113 6.25 2.93 -28.52
N VAL A 114 6.12 1.70 -28.03
CA VAL A 114 6.65 0.50 -28.72
C VAL A 114 6.01 0.32 -30.10
N ILE A 115 4.70 0.53 -30.24
CA ILE A 115 3.99 0.42 -31.52
C ILE A 115 4.47 1.49 -32.50
N ASP A 116 4.55 2.74 -32.06
CA ASP A 116 4.96 3.87 -32.91
C ASP A 116 6.42 3.70 -33.38
N PHE A 117 7.31 3.21 -32.51
CA PHE A 117 8.69 2.88 -32.89
C PHE A 117 8.73 1.76 -33.92
N ARG A 118 8.05 0.62 -33.64
CA ARG A 118 8.03 -0.53 -34.56
C ARG A 118 7.43 -0.18 -35.92
N SER A 119 6.51 0.78 -35.96
CA SER A 119 5.90 1.31 -37.19
C SER A 119 6.79 2.30 -37.95
N GLY A 120 7.97 2.66 -37.42
CA GLY A 120 8.88 3.64 -38.00
C GLY A 120 8.41 5.09 -37.89
N ARG A 121 7.44 5.39 -37.02
CA ARG A 121 6.90 6.75 -36.83
C ARG A 121 7.78 7.61 -35.94
N ILE A 122 8.51 6.98 -35.02
CA ILE A 122 9.41 7.67 -34.08
C ILE A 122 10.79 7.02 -34.07
N PRO A 123 11.85 7.80 -33.82
CA PRO A 123 13.21 7.27 -33.70
C PRO A 123 13.44 6.60 -32.33
N VAL A 124 14.46 5.74 -32.24
CA VAL A 124 14.78 4.99 -31.01
C VAL A 124 15.16 5.91 -29.85
N GLN A 125 15.76 7.07 -30.13
CA GLN A 125 16.14 8.06 -29.12
C GLN A 125 14.92 8.61 -28.38
N THR A 126 13.77 8.74 -29.05
CA THR A 126 12.51 9.14 -28.40
C THR A 126 12.03 8.08 -27.41
N VAL A 127 12.28 6.80 -27.69
CA VAL A 127 11.97 5.71 -26.76
C VAL A 127 12.86 5.81 -25.52
N HIS A 128 14.17 5.99 -25.71
CA HIS A 128 15.11 6.18 -24.60
C HIS A 128 14.81 7.43 -23.77
N SER A 129 14.39 8.53 -24.38
CA SER A 129 14.06 9.73 -23.62
C SER A 129 12.86 9.50 -22.74
N VAL A 130 11.79 8.87 -23.26
CA VAL A 130 10.54 8.63 -22.49
C VAL A 130 10.75 7.64 -21.35
N LEU A 131 11.53 6.57 -21.56
CA LEU A 131 11.92 5.63 -20.50
C LEU A 131 12.83 6.24 -19.42
N ASN A 132 13.35 7.45 -19.64
CA ASN A 132 14.13 8.18 -18.63
C ASN A 132 13.39 9.44 -18.17
N THR A 133 12.08 9.57 -18.45
CA THR A 133 11.31 10.76 -18.06
C THR A 133 10.89 10.76 -16.60
N GLN A 134 10.56 11.97 -16.14
CA GLN A 134 9.99 12.28 -14.83
C GLN A 134 8.70 11.50 -14.51
N THR A 135 7.95 11.00 -15.50
CA THR A 135 6.71 10.25 -15.27
C THR A 135 6.98 8.85 -14.70
N GLU A 136 8.01 8.15 -15.18
CA GLU A 136 8.46 6.88 -14.59
C GLU A 136 8.88 7.08 -13.13
N THR A 137 9.63 8.15 -12.87
CA THR A 137 10.02 8.54 -11.51
C THR A 137 8.79 8.80 -10.64
N LEU A 138 7.75 9.44 -11.18
CA LEU A 138 6.53 9.75 -10.44
C LEU A 138 5.79 8.48 -9.98
N VAL A 139 5.57 7.50 -10.87
CA VAL A 139 4.86 6.25 -10.50
C VAL A 139 5.67 5.48 -9.46
N LYS A 140 6.99 5.38 -9.63
CA LYS A 140 7.89 4.74 -8.66
C LYS A 140 7.86 5.43 -7.30
N THR A 141 7.88 6.76 -7.26
CA THR A 141 7.74 7.53 -6.02
C THR A 141 6.38 7.29 -5.36
N MET A 142 5.29 7.32 -6.12
CA MET A 142 3.95 7.03 -5.57
C MET A 142 3.84 5.62 -5.00
N ILE A 143 4.46 4.63 -5.64
CA ILE A 143 4.54 3.25 -5.13
C ILE A 143 5.36 3.21 -3.84
N HIS A 144 6.51 3.89 -3.80
CA HIS A 144 7.35 3.97 -2.61
C HIS A 144 6.61 4.60 -1.42
N ASP A 145 5.99 5.75 -1.61
CA ASP A 145 5.23 6.45 -0.58
C ASP A 145 4.07 5.61 -0.07
N LEU A 146 3.35 4.92 -0.96
CA LEU A 146 2.27 4.02 -0.57
C LEU A 146 2.79 2.83 0.24
N THR A 147 3.96 2.30 -0.13
CA THR A 147 4.62 1.20 0.59
C THR A 147 5.02 1.65 2.00
N GLN A 148 5.57 2.84 2.17
CA GLN A 148 5.90 3.38 3.50
C GLN A 148 4.66 3.54 4.36
N ASN A 149 3.61 4.18 3.83
CA ASN A 149 2.35 4.36 4.55
C ASN A 149 1.71 3.01 4.94
N LEU A 150 1.83 2.00 4.08
CA LEU A 150 1.35 0.65 4.36
C LEU A 150 2.13 0.00 5.50
N ASN A 151 3.46 0.13 5.48
CA ASN A 151 4.32 -0.41 6.55
C ASN A 151 4.01 0.27 7.89
N ASP A 152 3.90 1.60 7.92
CA ASP A 152 3.55 2.34 9.14
C ASP A 152 2.21 1.88 9.72
N LEU A 153 1.18 1.72 8.87
CA LEU A 153 -0.13 1.27 9.31
C LEU A 153 -0.15 -0.22 9.70
N THR A 154 0.73 -1.03 9.11
CA THR A 154 0.94 -2.44 9.48
C THR A 154 1.60 -2.55 10.86
N GLU A 155 2.66 -1.79 11.11
CA GLU A 155 3.29 -1.70 12.44
C GLU A 155 2.28 -1.26 13.50
N LYS A 156 1.46 -0.26 13.17
CA LYS A 156 0.36 0.20 14.03
C LYS A 156 -0.64 -0.92 14.32
N GLY A 157 -1.05 -1.67 13.30
CA GLY A 157 -1.95 -2.80 13.46
C GLY A 157 -1.38 -3.89 14.38
N HIS A 158 -0.10 -4.21 14.27
CA HIS A 158 0.58 -5.12 15.19
C HIS A 158 0.59 -4.59 16.62
N PHE A 159 0.91 -3.31 16.80
CA PHE A 159 0.87 -2.65 18.10
C PHE A 159 -0.52 -2.74 18.76
N ILE A 160 -1.58 -2.49 17.99
CA ILE A 160 -2.98 -2.61 18.47
C ILE A 160 -3.29 -4.05 18.87
N SER A 161 -2.89 -5.04 18.04
CA SER A 161 -3.08 -6.46 18.36
C SER A 161 -2.39 -6.85 19.67
N ASP A 162 -1.18 -6.36 19.89
CA ASP A 162 -0.42 -6.62 21.12
C ASP A 162 -1.02 -5.93 22.35
N LEU A 163 -1.63 -4.74 22.19
CA LEU A 163 -2.43 -4.12 23.25
C LEU A 163 -3.65 -4.98 23.61
N CYS A 164 -4.41 -5.43 22.62
CA CYS A 164 -5.59 -6.27 22.84
C CYS A 164 -5.25 -7.60 23.53
N ARG A 165 -4.12 -8.23 23.16
CA ARG A 165 -3.60 -9.43 23.85
C ARG A 165 -3.30 -9.18 25.32
N GLN A 166 -2.95 -7.95 25.69
CA GLN A 166 -2.71 -7.53 27.07
C GLN A 166 -3.97 -6.95 27.75
N GLN A 167 -5.16 -7.23 27.20
CA GLN A 167 -6.45 -6.78 27.72
C GLN A 167 -6.68 -5.27 27.66
N PHE A 168 -5.87 -4.52 26.91
CA PHE A 168 -6.16 -3.13 26.59
C PHE A 168 -7.20 -3.03 25.48
N ARG A 169 -8.20 -2.19 25.68
CA ARG A 169 -9.07 -1.70 24.60
C ARG A 169 -8.37 -0.54 23.90
N TYR A 170 -8.15 -0.66 22.60
CA TYR A 170 -7.65 0.44 21.78
C TYR A 170 -8.79 1.41 21.41
N LEU A 171 -8.52 2.70 21.50
CA LEU A 171 -9.40 3.79 21.05
C LEU A 171 -8.59 4.78 20.22
N ASN A 172 -9.10 5.15 19.06
CA ASN A 172 -8.60 6.28 18.28
C ASN A 172 -9.35 7.55 18.72
N THR A 173 -8.64 8.55 19.25
CA THR A 173 -9.29 9.72 19.85
C THR A 173 -9.96 10.65 18.84
N VAL A 174 -9.66 10.50 17.56
CA VAL A 174 -10.40 11.18 16.47
C VAL A 174 -11.90 10.89 16.53
N GLU A 175 -12.29 9.70 16.99
CA GLU A 175 -13.69 9.28 17.10
C GLU A 175 -14.43 9.92 18.30
N TYR A 176 -13.75 10.76 19.09
CA TYR A 176 -14.25 11.35 20.34
C TYR A 176 -14.31 12.88 20.30
N ASP A 177 -14.27 13.48 19.10
CA ASP A 177 -14.32 14.93 18.89
C ASP A 177 -13.29 15.71 19.71
N ILE A 178 -12.10 15.12 19.95
CA ILE A 178 -11.01 15.80 20.65
C ILE A 178 -10.24 16.66 19.64
N ASP A 179 -10.08 17.95 19.96
CA ASP A 179 -9.42 18.91 19.09
C ASP A 179 -8.38 19.78 19.81
N GLN A 180 -7.74 20.69 19.08
CA GLN A 180 -6.68 21.56 19.59
C GLN A 180 -7.12 22.57 20.67
N THR A 181 -8.43 22.80 20.83
CA THR A 181 -9.00 23.71 21.83
C THR A 181 -9.30 23.00 23.16
N ASP A 182 -9.26 21.67 23.17
CA ASP A 182 -9.40 20.88 24.38
C ASP A 182 -8.22 21.08 25.35
N ASN A 183 -8.47 20.75 26.61
CA ASN A 183 -7.47 20.63 27.65
C ASN A 183 -7.66 19.29 28.39
N GLU A 184 -6.74 18.96 29.30
CA GLU A 184 -6.76 17.68 30.00
C GLU A 184 -8.11 17.39 30.69
N LYS A 185 -8.78 18.41 31.24
CA LYS A 185 -10.09 18.26 31.89
C LYS A 185 -11.24 18.04 30.90
N THR A 186 -11.20 18.62 29.71
CA THR A 186 -12.22 18.34 28.68
C THR A 186 -12.00 16.97 28.06
N ILE A 187 -10.74 16.59 27.83
CA ILE A 187 -10.35 15.26 27.36
C ILE A 187 -10.80 14.18 28.35
N GLU A 188 -10.56 14.36 29.65
CA GLU A 188 -11.03 13.43 30.68
C GLU A 188 -12.54 13.23 30.60
N ARG A 189 -13.31 14.32 30.50
CA ARG A 189 -14.77 14.26 30.35
C ARG A 189 -15.25 13.56 29.08
N LYS A 190 -14.47 13.62 27.98
CA LYS A 190 -14.79 12.96 26.71
C LYS A 190 -14.45 11.48 26.71
N LEU A 191 -13.40 11.06 27.43
CA LEU A 191 -12.88 9.70 27.39
C LEU A 191 -13.30 8.82 28.58
N VAL A 192 -13.43 9.40 29.78
CA VAL A 192 -13.78 8.65 31.00
C VAL A 192 -15.30 8.50 31.07
N MET A 193 -15.76 7.25 31.20
CA MET A 193 -17.18 6.95 31.38
C MET A 193 -17.47 6.75 32.87
N ASN A 194 -18.49 7.41 33.41
CA ASN A 194 -18.78 7.43 34.85
C ASN A 194 -19.17 6.08 35.46
N ASP A 195 -19.48 5.08 34.63
CA ASP A 195 -20.13 3.86 35.08
C ASP A 195 -19.14 2.75 35.51
N GLN A 196 -17.85 2.86 35.17
CA GLN A 196 -16.84 1.85 35.53
C GLN A 196 -15.46 2.47 35.81
N PRO A 197 -14.63 1.83 36.67
CA PRO A 197 -13.28 2.32 36.91
C PRO A 197 -12.42 2.13 35.66
N ASP A 198 -11.92 3.24 35.12
CA ASP A 198 -11.06 3.24 33.95
C ASP A 198 -9.58 3.48 34.31
N TYR A 199 -8.71 2.90 33.49
CA TYR A 199 -7.31 3.25 33.38
C TYR A 199 -7.03 3.57 31.91
N ILE A 200 -7.01 4.85 31.56
CA ILE A 200 -6.82 5.29 30.19
C ILE A 200 -5.39 5.79 30.02
N LEU A 201 -4.58 5.05 29.27
CA LEU A 201 -3.25 5.46 28.87
C LEU A 201 -3.33 6.22 27.55
N CYS A 202 -3.05 7.52 27.60
CA CYS A 202 -3.05 8.42 26.46
C CYS A 202 -1.63 8.57 25.91
N SER A 203 -1.43 8.31 24.62
CA SER A 203 -0.13 8.46 23.96
C SER A 203 -0.27 8.68 22.44
N THR A 204 0.85 8.97 21.78
CA THR A 204 1.00 9.08 20.32
C THR A 204 2.10 8.13 19.84
N ASP A 205 2.13 7.83 18.54
CA ASP A 205 3.19 7.02 17.94
C ASP A 205 4.58 7.63 18.14
N THR A 206 4.68 8.96 18.02
CA THR A 206 5.91 9.69 18.28
C THR A 206 6.36 9.51 19.73
N LEU A 207 5.45 9.66 20.70
CA LEU A 207 5.77 9.45 22.11
C LEU A 207 6.15 7.99 22.41
N ASN A 208 5.48 7.03 21.78
CA ASN A 208 5.80 5.61 21.92
C ASN A 208 7.22 5.29 21.45
N LYS A 209 7.65 5.89 20.33
CA LYS A 209 9.02 5.73 19.80
C LYS A 209 10.05 6.41 20.69
N LEU A 210 9.79 7.65 21.12
CA LEU A 210 10.74 8.45 21.92
C LEU A 210 10.85 7.98 23.38
N LYS A 211 9.75 7.48 23.97
CA LYS A 211 9.66 7.11 25.41
C LYS A 211 9.20 5.67 25.59
N SER A 212 9.77 4.75 24.81
CA SER A 212 9.37 3.34 24.77
C SER A 212 9.45 2.64 26.13
N GLU A 213 10.48 2.92 26.94
CA GLU A 213 10.61 2.36 28.29
C GLU A 213 9.55 2.89 29.26
N GLN A 214 9.20 4.18 29.16
CA GLN A 214 8.10 4.75 29.94
C GLN A 214 6.78 4.06 29.59
N LEU A 215 6.50 3.87 28.30
CA LEU A 215 5.30 3.15 27.85
C LEU A 215 5.25 1.72 28.41
N ARG A 216 6.38 0.99 28.37
CA ARG A 216 6.49 -0.37 28.91
C ARG A 216 6.23 -0.39 30.42
N GLN A 217 6.72 0.59 31.17
CA GLN A 217 6.47 0.69 32.61
C GLN A 217 4.99 0.97 32.89
N LEU A 218 4.40 1.97 32.22
CA LEU A 218 2.99 2.35 32.38
C LEU A 218 2.04 1.19 32.05
N ARG A 219 2.36 0.38 31.04
CA ARG A 219 1.59 -0.83 30.70
C ARG A 219 1.70 -1.90 31.78
N ARG A 220 2.89 -2.14 32.32
CA ARG A 220 3.09 -3.10 33.44
C ARG A 220 2.29 -2.67 34.68
N ASP A 221 2.36 -1.40 35.04
CA ASP A 221 1.64 -0.86 36.19
C ASP A 221 0.11 -0.98 36.01
N ALA A 222 -0.40 -0.75 34.80
CA ALA A 222 -1.81 -0.92 34.47
C ALA A 222 -2.27 -2.38 34.62
N ILE A 223 -1.46 -3.33 34.14
CA ILE A 223 -1.75 -4.77 34.25
C ILE A 223 -1.73 -5.22 35.71
N GLU A 224 -0.80 -4.73 36.53
CA GLU A 224 -0.78 -5.01 37.98
C GLU A 224 -2.03 -4.42 38.68
N LYS A 225 -2.47 -3.21 38.29
CA LYS A 225 -3.72 -2.64 38.81
C LYS A 225 -4.94 -3.47 38.43
N LEU A 226 -4.97 -4.02 37.22
CA LEU A 226 -6.05 -4.91 36.78
C LEU A 226 -6.12 -6.19 37.60
N LYS A 227 -4.98 -6.80 37.96
CA LYS A 227 -4.93 -7.99 38.84
C LYS A 227 -5.55 -7.72 40.22
N ASN A 228 -5.43 -6.49 40.72
CA ASN A 228 -5.98 -6.08 42.00
C ASN A 228 -7.43 -5.57 41.93
N ASN A 229 -7.94 -5.27 40.73
CA ASN A 229 -9.30 -4.81 40.50
C ASN A 229 -9.83 -5.33 39.17
N PHE A 230 -10.54 -6.46 39.21
CA PHE A 230 -11.10 -7.10 38.01
C PHE A 230 -12.16 -6.26 37.27
N ASN A 231 -12.74 -5.25 37.91
CA ASN A 231 -13.68 -4.33 37.27
C ASN A 231 -12.98 -3.18 36.54
N LEU A 232 -11.65 -3.05 36.68
CA LEU A 232 -10.87 -2.02 36.01
C LEU A 232 -10.83 -2.28 34.50
N ARG A 233 -11.16 -1.28 33.69
CA ARG A 233 -10.95 -1.35 32.24
C ARG A 233 -9.64 -0.68 31.86
N LEU A 234 -8.80 -1.42 31.13
CA LEU A 234 -7.57 -0.88 30.55
C LEU A 234 -7.87 -0.34 29.15
N ILE A 235 -7.60 0.94 28.94
CA ILE A 235 -7.86 1.62 27.68
C ILE A 235 -6.56 2.26 27.21
N TYR A 236 -6.24 2.09 25.93
CA TYR A 236 -5.19 2.84 25.26
C TYR A 236 -5.86 3.86 24.34
N ALA A 237 -5.72 5.13 24.66
CA ALA A 237 -6.24 6.25 23.86
C ALA A 237 -5.12 6.81 22.98
N ASP A 238 -5.32 6.69 21.67
CA ASP A 238 -4.35 7.05 20.65
C ASP A 238 -4.62 8.43 20.07
N PHE A 239 -3.69 9.35 20.31
CA PHE A 239 -3.75 10.74 19.85
C PHE A 239 -2.98 10.96 18.54
N SER A 240 -2.41 9.93 17.93
CA SER A 240 -1.51 10.06 16.76
C SER A 240 -2.18 10.71 15.54
N TYR A 241 -3.50 10.65 15.46
CA TYR A 241 -4.29 11.18 14.34
C TYR A 241 -5.18 12.36 14.72
N CYS A 242 -5.11 12.81 15.97
CA CYS A 242 -5.90 13.90 16.53
C CYS A 242 -5.15 15.23 16.36
N SER A 243 -5.88 16.35 16.27
CA SER A 243 -5.27 17.69 16.22
C SER A 243 -4.78 18.19 17.58
N PHE A 244 -5.17 17.55 18.68
CA PHE A 244 -4.67 17.89 20.01
C PHE A 244 -3.21 17.43 20.17
N GLU A 245 -2.32 18.38 20.49
CA GLU A 245 -0.91 18.10 20.67
C GLU A 245 -0.61 17.55 22.08
N LEU A 246 -0.59 16.22 22.20
CA LEU A 246 -0.21 15.56 23.44
C LEU A 246 1.31 15.64 23.68
N LYS A 247 1.73 16.51 24.61
CA LYS A 247 3.16 16.74 24.92
C LYS A 247 3.83 15.60 25.68
N ASN A 248 3.08 14.90 26.54
CA ASN A 248 3.57 13.79 27.36
C ASN A 248 2.52 12.69 27.43
N MET A 249 2.96 11.45 27.67
CA MET A 249 2.03 10.37 28.01
C MET A 249 1.25 10.76 29.25
N MET A 250 -0.07 10.54 29.21
CA MET A 250 -1.01 10.94 30.25
C MET A 250 -1.84 9.73 30.69
N ILE A 251 -2.17 9.66 31.98
CA ILE A 251 -3.08 8.63 32.53
C ILE A 251 -4.36 9.32 32.98
N LEU A 252 -5.51 8.78 32.61
CA LEU A 252 -6.83 9.23 33.09
C LEU A 252 -7.53 8.14 33.91
N PRO A 253 -8.43 8.52 34.85
CA PRO A 253 -8.70 9.90 35.30
C PRO A 253 -7.48 10.54 35.98
N LEU A 254 -7.35 11.87 35.89
CA LEU A 254 -6.21 12.64 36.44
C LEU A 254 -6.18 12.60 37.97
N ASN A 255 -7.34 12.44 38.59
CA ASN A 255 -7.48 12.24 40.03
C ASN A 255 -7.71 10.74 40.31
N LYS A 256 -6.73 10.11 40.96
CA LYS A 256 -6.91 8.83 41.67
C LYS A 256 -6.51 9.01 43.13
#